data_AF-A0A7S0RKR5-F1
#
_entry.id   AF-A0A7S0RKR5-F1
#
_cell.length_a   1.000
_cell.length_b   1.000
_cell.length_c   1.000
_cell.angle_alpha   90.00
_cell.angle_beta   90.00
_cell.angle_gamma   90.00
#
_symmetry.space_group_name_H-M   'P 1'
#
loop_
_entity.id
_entity.type
_entity.pdbx_description
1 polymer ?
#
loop_
_entity_poly.entity_id
_entity_poly.type
_entity_poly.pdbx_seq_one_letter_code
_entity_poly.pdbx_strand_id
1 'polypeptide(L)'
;MPTHWQPTGTAASPDEELRCGTVRPSMQTNPLLAKPTLGKVKPLTFANPAPDHVFGYEAPKDSEGARELTMVWKEHNPSPTRGSRPDGSPMPDFTQMNKLAAKSGLTTAKQLPEFRATHMVAVKTFDHTKKSPSPLPSNRNAKHTYGMPSGYRTAEVVRTCGPQEPQMKHLVQGAYQDEWVRTNIVKEGRTAGANQYIPPVPTRATIGHAIGAQRYMQPHHGGEEWKMTKFRNVSSKVPQWMGGRTMHAPYGMQDVQPASELVSPTGASALDGGAGLEPVAVDAYTA
;
A
#
# COMPACT_ATOMS: atom_id res chain seq x y z
N MET A 1 -28.32 41.79 -80.53
CA MET A 1 -28.07 41.71 -79.08
C MET A 1 -28.28 40.26 -78.65
N PRO A 2 -27.23 39.41 -78.59
CA PRO A 2 -27.41 38.03 -78.18
C PRO A 2 -27.46 37.94 -76.66
N THR A 3 -28.50 37.31 -76.15
CA THR A 3 -28.70 36.95 -74.75
C THR A 3 -27.72 35.86 -74.36
N HIS A 4 -26.80 36.21 -73.47
CA HIS A 4 -25.86 35.31 -72.85
C HIS A 4 -26.58 34.53 -71.74
N TRP A 5 -26.63 33.21 -71.87
CA TRP A 5 -27.22 32.30 -70.89
C TRP A 5 -26.17 32.06 -69.78
N GLN A 6 -26.48 32.42 -68.54
CA GLN A 6 -25.67 32.07 -67.37
C GLN A 6 -26.25 30.82 -66.69
N PRO A 7 -25.45 29.74 -66.51
CA PRO A 7 -25.81 28.68 -65.59
C PRO A 7 -25.68 29.22 -64.17
N THR A 8 -26.80 29.52 -63.52
CA THR A 8 -26.88 29.46 -62.06
C THR A 8 -26.92 27.99 -61.64
N GLY A 9 -25.81 27.29 -61.83
CA GLY A 9 -25.55 25.97 -61.29
C GLY A 9 -24.35 26.10 -60.38
N THR A 10 -24.58 26.21 -59.07
CA THR A 10 -23.57 25.94 -58.05
C THR A 10 -22.92 24.61 -58.40
N ALA A 11 -21.64 24.61 -58.76
CA ALA A 11 -20.92 23.42 -59.19
C ALA A 11 -20.84 22.41 -58.04
N ALA A 12 -21.85 21.54 -57.95
CA ALA A 12 -21.76 20.30 -57.20
C ALA A 12 -20.82 19.37 -57.97
N SER A 13 -19.94 18.69 -57.24
CA SER A 13 -19.02 17.70 -57.79
C SER A 13 -19.79 16.69 -58.66
N PRO A 14 -19.31 16.34 -59.87
CA PRO A 14 -20.01 15.44 -60.79
C PRO A 14 -20.31 14.04 -60.21
N ASP A 15 -19.59 13.66 -59.14
CA ASP A 15 -19.83 12.41 -58.39
C ASP A 15 -21.11 12.42 -57.53
N GLU A 16 -21.67 13.59 -57.18
CA GLU A 16 -22.89 13.66 -56.37
C GLU A 16 -24.17 13.50 -57.21
N GLU A 17 -24.13 13.87 -58.49
CA GLU A 17 -25.28 13.77 -59.42
C GLU A 17 -25.60 12.33 -59.85
N LEU A 18 -24.64 11.41 -59.78
CA LEU A 18 -24.81 10.00 -60.15
C LEU A 18 -25.43 9.13 -59.04
N ARG A 19 -25.84 9.72 -57.91
CA ARG A 19 -26.38 8.96 -56.77
C ARG A 19 -27.88 8.73 -56.93
N CYS A 20 -28.28 7.59 -57.51
CA CYS A 20 -29.68 7.18 -57.54
C CYS A 20 -30.17 6.68 -56.15
N GLY A 21 -31.11 7.40 -55.54
CA GLY A 21 -31.82 7.00 -54.31
C GLY A 21 -31.98 8.11 -53.24
N THR A 22 -32.82 7.88 -52.23
CA THR A 22 -33.07 8.85 -51.14
C THR A 22 -31.87 8.88 -50.17
N VAL A 23 -31.19 10.03 -50.06
CA VAL A 23 -30.12 10.24 -49.07
C VAL A 23 -30.75 10.42 -47.69
N ARG A 24 -30.43 9.51 -46.75
CA ARG A 24 -30.85 9.64 -45.36
C ARG A 24 -29.91 10.60 -44.62
N PRO A 25 -30.40 11.43 -43.69
CA PRO A 25 -29.54 12.33 -42.90
C PRO A 25 -28.41 11.60 -42.15
N SER A 26 -28.67 10.36 -41.71
CA SER A 26 -27.67 9.51 -41.04
C SER A 26 -26.49 9.10 -41.92
N MET A 27 -26.59 9.27 -43.24
CA MET A 27 -25.48 8.98 -44.16
C MET A 27 -24.39 10.05 -44.14
N GLN A 28 -24.69 11.26 -43.67
CA GLN A 28 -23.72 12.35 -43.52
C GLN A 28 -22.90 12.23 -42.23
N THR A 29 -23.47 11.61 -41.19
CA THR A 29 -22.83 11.46 -39.88
C THR A 29 -22.07 10.13 -39.72
N ASN A 30 -22.38 9.12 -40.54
CA ASN A 30 -21.75 7.81 -40.43
C ASN A 30 -20.34 7.78 -41.10
N PRO A 31 -19.25 7.59 -40.33
CA PRO A 31 -17.90 7.57 -40.87
C PRO A 31 -17.66 6.43 -41.85
N LEU A 32 -18.42 5.33 -41.79
CA LEU A 32 -18.26 4.19 -42.68
C LEU A 32 -18.79 4.46 -44.09
N LEU A 33 -19.74 5.38 -44.22
CA LEU A 33 -20.39 5.72 -45.49
C LEU A 33 -19.72 6.90 -46.21
N ALA A 34 -18.87 7.67 -45.51
CA ALA A 34 -18.11 8.77 -46.06
C ALA A 34 -16.96 8.25 -46.95
N LYS A 35 -17.05 8.52 -48.25
CA LYS A 35 -16.00 8.19 -49.22
C LYS A 35 -14.88 9.23 -49.13
N PRO A 36 -13.60 8.84 -48.98
CA PRO A 36 -12.49 9.78 -49.05
C PRO A 36 -12.34 10.27 -50.49
N THR A 37 -12.13 11.57 -50.66
CA THR A 37 -11.75 12.15 -51.95
C THR A 37 -10.25 11.95 -52.15
N LEU A 38 -9.83 11.65 -53.39
CA LEU A 38 -8.43 11.36 -53.68
C LEU A 38 -7.56 12.57 -53.31
N GLY A 39 -6.50 12.35 -52.55
CA GLY A 39 -5.57 13.39 -52.12
C GLY A 39 -6.06 14.29 -50.98
N LYS A 40 -7.24 14.03 -50.39
CA LYS A 40 -7.73 14.75 -49.21
C LYS A 40 -7.91 13.80 -48.03
N VAL A 41 -7.81 14.34 -46.82
CA VAL A 41 -8.14 13.61 -45.60
C VAL A 41 -9.64 13.28 -45.60
N LYS A 42 -10.01 12.13 -45.04
CA LYS A 42 -11.41 11.72 -44.91
C LYS A 42 -12.21 12.82 -44.19
N PRO A 43 -13.39 13.22 -44.70
CA PRO A 43 -14.17 14.28 -44.08
C PRO A 43 -14.57 13.88 -42.66
N LEU A 44 -14.51 14.84 -41.73
CA LEU A 44 -14.95 14.62 -40.36
C LEU A 44 -16.47 14.47 -40.35
N THR A 45 -16.96 13.32 -39.85
CA THR A 45 -18.40 13.03 -39.79
C THR A 45 -19.00 13.26 -38.40
N PHE A 46 -18.17 13.62 -37.42
CA PHE A 46 -18.59 14.00 -36.08
C PHE A 46 -18.50 15.52 -35.91
N ALA A 47 -19.28 16.07 -34.99
CA ALA A 47 -19.24 17.49 -34.65
C ALA A 47 -17.88 17.81 -34.04
N ASN A 48 -16.98 18.38 -34.85
CA ASN A 48 -15.70 18.85 -34.39
C ASN A 48 -15.90 20.16 -33.61
N PRO A 49 -15.19 20.39 -32.49
CA PRO A 49 -15.17 21.70 -31.86
C PRO A 49 -14.65 22.77 -32.85
N ALA A 50 -14.87 24.04 -32.48
CA ALA A 50 -14.46 25.21 -33.27
C ALA A 50 -13.00 25.10 -33.75
N PRO A 51 -12.65 25.68 -34.91
CA PRO A 51 -11.30 25.59 -35.47
C PRO A 51 -10.20 26.14 -34.55
N ASP A 52 -10.56 26.98 -33.58
CA ASP A 52 -9.65 27.54 -32.58
C ASP A 52 -9.40 26.58 -31.39
N HIS A 53 -10.05 25.42 -31.37
CA HIS A 53 -9.88 24.43 -30.32
C HIS A 53 -8.57 23.66 -30.53
N VAL A 54 -7.64 23.84 -29.60
CA VAL A 54 -6.39 23.07 -29.53
C VAL A 54 -6.69 21.70 -28.92
N PHE A 55 -6.53 20.65 -29.70
CA PHE A 55 -6.60 19.29 -29.18
C PHE A 55 -5.34 18.93 -28.41
N GLY A 56 -5.51 18.38 -27.22
CA GLY A 56 -4.40 17.96 -26.38
C GLY A 56 -4.76 18.09 -24.90
N TYR A 57 -3.87 17.60 -24.04
CA TYR A 57 -3.93 17.89 -22.62
C TYR A 57 -2.98 19.05 -22.35
N GLU A 58 -3.53 20.22 -22.03
CA GLU A 58 -2.74 21.31 -21.48
C GLU A 58 -2.44 20.97 -20.03
N ALA A 59 -1.19 20.60 -19.76
CA ALA A 59 -0.75 20.40 -18.39
C ALA A 59 -0.93 21.72 -17.62
N PRO A 60 -1.67 21.72 -16.50
CA PRO A 60 -1.82 22.92 -15.69
C PRO A 60 -0.43 23.38 -15.28
N LYS A 61 -0.12 24.65 -15.53
CA LYS A 61 1.13 25.22 -15.05
C LYS A 61 1.12 25.16 -13.53
N ASP A 62 2.18 24.60 -12.95
CA ASP A 62 2.37 24.59 -11.52
C ASP A 62 2.30 26.03 -10.99
N SER A 63 1.56 26.23 -9.90
CA SER A 63 1.46 27.53 -9.25
C SER A 63 2.77 27.99 -8.60
N GLU A 64 3.69 27.04 -8.40
CA GLU A 64 4.97 27.24 -7.73
C GLU A 64 6.09 27.07 -8.77
N GLY A 65 6.98 28.06 -8.86
CA GLY A 65 8.17 27.98 -9.69
C GLY A 65 9.35 27.39 -8.94
N ALA A 66 10.45 27.16 -9.68
CA ALA A 66 11.68 26.62 -9.10
C ALA A 66 12.26 27.51 -7.98
N ARG A 67 12.00 28.83 -8.04
CA ARG A 67 12.46 29.78 -7.02
C ARG A 67 11.75 29.56 -5.70
N GLU A 68 10.42 29.39 -5.73
CA GLU A 68 9.60 29.16 -4.55
C GLU A 68 10.01 27.84 -3.87
N LEU A 69 10.23 26.79 -4.66
CA LEU A 69 10.66 25.48 -4.14
C LEU A 69 12.08 25.47 -3.55
N THR A 70 13.00 26.26 -4.11
CA THR A 70 14.41 26.23 -3.67
C THR A 70 14.72 27.21 -2.54
N MET A 71 14.05 28.37 -2.52
CA MET A 71 14.38 29.46 -1.59
C MET A 71 13.42 29.55 -0.40
N VAL A 72 12.23 28.94 -0.49
CA VAL A 72 11.23 28.98 0.59
C VAL A 72 11.10 27.59 1.21
N TRP A 73 11.81 27.37 2.32
CA TRP A 73 11.51 26.24 3.20
C TRP A 73 10.18 26.51 3.90
N LYS A 74 9.09 26.05 3.28
CA LYS A 74 7.78 26.06 3.90
C LYS A 74 7.73 24.97 4.95
N GLU A 75 7.53 25.36 6.21
CA GLU A 75 7.28 24.40 7.28
C GLU A 75 6.08 23.51 6.91
N HIS A 76 6.16 22.23 7.24
CA HIS A 76 5.10 21.28 6.96
C HIS A 76 3.84 21.71 7.73
N ASN A 77 2.88 22.30 7.02
CA ASN A 77 1.54 22.48 7.55
C ASN A 77 0.93 21.09 7.71
N PRO A 78 0.68 20.61 8.94
CA PRO A 78 0.04 19.33 9.13
C PRO A 78 -1.27 19.34 8.35
N SER A 79 -1.44 18.36 7.45
CA SER A 79 -2.71 18.16 6.76
C SER A 79 -3.82 18.17 7.82
N PRO A 80 -4.97 18.81 7.54
CA PRO A 80 -6.08 18.88 8.50
C PRO A 80 -6.27 17.50 9.14
N THR A 81 -6.21 17.47 10.47
CA THR A 81 -6.16 16.26 11.29
C THR A 81 -7.05 15.19 10.71
N ARG A 82 -6.52 13.97 10.52
CA ARG A 82 -7.21 12.83 9.92
C ARG A 82 -8.64 12.74 10.48
N GLY A 83 -9.64 13.13 9.68
CA GLY A 83 -11.03 13.27 10.15
C GLY A 83 -11.64 14.68 10.06
N SER A 84 -10.92 15.68 9.54
CA SER A 84 -11.47 17.00 9.24
C SER A 84 -11.29 17.35 7.76
N ARG A 85 -12.26 18.05 7.19
CA ARG A 85 -12.19 18.61 5.84
C ARG A 85 -11.26 19.84 5.84
N PRO A 86 -10.80 20.33 4.67
CA PRO A 86 -10.04 21.57 4.57
C PRO A 86 -10.74 22.78 5.22
N ASP A 87 -12.08 22.75 5.25
CA ASP A 87 -12.97 23.74 5.87
C ASP A 87 -13.16 23.54 7.39
N GLY A 88 -12.39 22.64 8.02
CA GLY A 88 -12.51 22.33 9.45
C GLY A 88 -13.72 21.46 9.83
N SER A 89 -14.69 21.29 8.92
CA SER A 89 -15.87 20.45 9.18
C SER A 89 -15.49 18.97 9.36
N PRO A 90 -16.12 18.26 10.32
CA PRO A 90 -15.81 16.87 10.58
C PRO A 90 -16.14 15.99 9.38
N MET A 91 -15.21 15.10 9.03
CA MET A 91 -15.39 14.13 7.97
C MET A 91 -16.32 13.00 8.45
N PRO A 92 -17.31 12.55 7.66
CA PRO A 92 -18.17 11.44 8.05
C PRO A 92 -17.38 10.11 8.17
N ASP A 93 -17.64 9.35 9.24
CA ASP A 93 -17.13 7.99 9.43
C ASP A 93 -18.08 6.97 8.81
N PHE A 94 -17.88 6.71 7.51
CA PHE A 94 -18.68 5.73 6.79
C PHE A 94 -18.59 4.32 7.37
N THR A 95 -17.50 3.97 8.06
CA THR A 95 -17.35 2.62 8.64
C THR A 95 -18.29 2.45 9.82
N GLN A 96 -18.33 3.42 10.72
CA GLN A 96 -19.29 3.41 11.83
C GLN A 96 -20.72 3.54 11.34
N MET A 97 -21.00 4.42 10.37
CA MET A 97 -22.34 4.59 9.81
C MET A 97 -22.83 3.30 9.14
N ASN A 98 -21.98 2.59 8.40
CA ASN A 98 -22.35 1.29 7.80
C ASN A 98 -22.58 0.21 8.86
N LYS A 99 -21.80 0.21 9.95
CA LYS A 99 -22.05 -0.69 11.10
C LYS A 99 -23.38 -0.40 11.78
N LEU A 100 -23.73 0.88 11.95
CA LEU A 100 -25.03 1.29 12.49
C LEU A 100 -26.17 0.91 11.55
N ALA A 101 -26.00 1.10 10.23
CA ALA A 101 -26.98 0.69 9.23
C ALA A 101 -27.25 -0.82 9.26
N ALA A 102 -26.19 -1.62 9.40
CA ALA A 102 -26.33 -3.07 9.54
C ALA A 102 -27.06 -3.43 10.85
N LYS A 103 -26.76 -2.73 11.95
CA LYS A 103 -27.43 -2.93 13.25
C LYS A 103 -28.90 -2.51 13.25
N SER A 104 -29.27 -1.49 12.48
CA SER A 104 -30.67 -1.07 12.30
C SER A 104 -31.43 -1.93 11.28
N GLY A 105 -30.79 -2.96 10.72
CA GLY A 105 -31.44 -3.94 9.84
C GLY A 105 -31.53 -3.51 8.37
N LEU A 106 -30.76 -2.52 7.93
CA LEU A 106 -30.70 -2.15 6.51
C LEU A 106 -29.97 -3.25 5.72
N THR A 107 -30.73 -3.98 4.90
CA THR A 107 -30.21 -5.04 4.02
C THR A 107 -29.93 -4.56 2.60
N THR A 108 -30.47 -3.41 2.21
CA THR A 108 -30.43 -2.92 0.82
C THR A 108 -29.52 -1.71 0.65
N ALA A 109 -28.64 -1.74 -0.35
CA ALA A 109 -27.69 -0.66 -0.63
C ALA A 109 -28.35 0.70 -0.95
N LYS A 110 -29.56 0.68 -1.52
CA LYS A 110 -30.34 1.89 -1.87
C LYS A 110 -30.76 2.71 -0.64
N GLN A 111 -30.90 2.08 0.52
CA GLN A 111 -31.34 2.72 1.77
C GLN A 111 -30.17 3.37 2.53
N LEU A 112 -28.92 3.03 2.20
CA LEU A 112 -27.75 3.57 2.87
C LEU A 112 -27.60 5.10 2.72
N PRO A 113 -27.80 5.72 1.54
CA PRO A 113 -27.72 7.18 1.41
C PRO A 113 -28.69 7.92 2.34
N GLU A 114 -29.95 7.46 2.42
CA GLU A 114 -30.98 8.03 3.29
C GLU A 114 -30.62 7.84 4.78
N PHE A 115 -30.12 6.65 5.13
CA PHE A 115 -29.64 6.38 6.49
C PHE A 115 -28.43 7.24 6.86
N ARG A 116 -27.52 7.49 5.91
CA ARG A 116 -26.34 8.34 6.13
C ARG A 116 -26.71 9.81 6.29
N ALA A 117 -27.77 10.28 5.64
CA ALA A 117 -28.27 11.64 5.80
C ALA A 117 -28.90 11.87 7.19
N THR A 118 -29.57 10.85 7.74
CA THR A 118 -30.25 10.93 9.04
C THR A 118 -29.34 10.60 10.23
N HIS A 119 -28.36 9.72 10.04
CA HIS A 119 -27.47 9.22 11.10
C HIS A 119 -26.00 9.52 10.78
N MET A 120 -25.67 10.82 10.70
CA MET A 120 -24.30 11.25 10.45
C MET A 120 -23.41 11.02 11.69
N VAL A 121 -22.39 10.16 11.55
CA VAL A 121 -21.35 9.96 12.57
C VAL A 121 -20.06 10.58 12.05
N ALA A 122 -19.44 11.45 12.83
CA ALA A 122 -18.16 12.06 12.50
C ALA A 122 -16.99 11.12 12.85
N VAL A 123 -15.93 11.15 12.04
CA VAL A 123 -14.64 10.55 12.41
C VAL A 123 -14.14 11.27 13.66
N LYS A 124 -13.88 10.50 14.72
CA LYS A 124 -13.21 11.04 15.90
C LYS A 124 -11.87 11.58 15.46
N THR A 125 -11.68 12.89 15.54
CA THR A 125 -10.41 13.53 15.26
C THR A 125 -9.40 12.97 16.26
N PHE A 126 -8.56 12.04 15.81
CA PHE A 126 -7.44 11.61 16.61
C PHE A 126 -6.42 12.73 16.55
N ASP A 127 -6.43 13.55 17.59
CA ASP A 127 -5.56 14.71 17.66
C ASP A 127 -4.13 14.25 17.94
N HIS A 128 -3.46 13.77 16.89
CA HIS A 128 -2.05 13.39 16.94
C HIS A 128 -1.15 14.58 17.32
N THR A 129 -1.69 15.81 17.33
CA THR A 129 -0.98 17.03 17.71
C THR A 129 -0.82 17.21 19.23
N LYS A 130 -1.55 16.46 20.07
CA LYS A 130 -1.49 16.64 21.53
C LYS A 130 -0.35 15.91 22.23
N LYS A 131 0.45 15.11 21.52
CA LYS A 131 1.72 14.69 22.11
C LYS A 131 2.67 15.87 21.98
N SER A 132 2.78 16.66 23.06
CA SER A 132 3.86 17.62 23.17
C SER A 132 5.16 16.90 22.80
N PRO A 133 6.04 17.53 22.00
CA PRO A 133 7.33 16.94 21.68
C PRO A 133 7.97 16.51 23.00
N SER A 134 8.52 15.29 23.02
CA SER A 134 9.20 14.78 24.21
C SER A 134 10.20 15.85 24.68
N PRO A 135 10.13 16.28 25.94
CA PRO A 135 10.95 17.39 26.41
C PRO A 135 12.41 17.04 26.17
N LEU A 136 13.05 17.86 25.34
CA LEU A 136 14.47 17.74 25.05
C LEU A 136 15.26 17.92 26.35
N PRO A 137 16.41 17.24 26.53
CA PRO A 137 17.26 17.42 27.71
C PRO A 137 17.63 18.88 27.98
N SER A 138 17.81 19.69 26.92
CA SER A 138 18.01 21.14 27.01
C SER A 138 16.86 21.93 27.64
N ASN A 139 15.64 21.42 27.57
CA ASN A 139 14.49 22.08 28.19
C ASN A 139 14.51 21.92 29.73
N ARG A 140 15.21 20.90 30.25
CA ARG A 140 15.37 20.68 31.71
C ARG A 140 16.63 21.34 32.28
N ASN A 141 17.70 21.44 31.49
CA ASN A 141 18.95 22.06 31.92
C ASN A 141 19.43 23.03 30.84
N ALA A 142 19.37 24.33 31.12
CA ALA A 142 19.79 25.39 30.21
C ALA A 142 21.29 25.33 29.85
N LYS A 143 22.12 24.66 30.66
CA LYS A 143 23.55 24.41 30.38
C LYS A 143 23.79 23.12 29.60
N HIS A 144 22.75 22.40 29.21
CA HIS A 144 22.91 21.20 28.39
C HIS A 144 23.32 21.59 26.97
N THR A 145 24.58 21.34 26.63
CA THR A 145 25.13 21.55 25.30
C THR A 145 24.99 20.27 24.48
N TYR A 146 24.38 20.37 23.29
CA TYR A 146 24.36 19.26 22.33
C TYR A 146 25.68 19.17 21.59
N GLY A 147 26.26 17.96 21.58
CA GLY A 147 27.59 17.73 21.05
C GLY A 147 28.68 18.25 22.00
N MET A 148 29.85 17.61 21.91
CA MET A 148 31.06 18.15 22.52
C MET A 148 31.92 18.76 21.40
N PRO A 149 32.50 19.96 21.59
CA PRO A 149 33.51 20.45 20.66
C PRO A 149 34.67 19.46 20.62
N SER A 150 35.05 19.02 19.42
CA SER A 150 36.10 18.00 19.24
C SER A 150 37.45 18.42 19.82
N GLY A 151 37.70 19.73 19.96
CA GLY A 151 38.97 20.28 20.41
C GLY A 151 39.15 20.48 21.92
N TYR A 152 38.09 20.43 22.74
CA TYR A 152 38.21 20.68 24.18
C TYR A 152 37.38 19.69 25.00
N ARG A 153 38.06 18.86 25.79
CA ARG A 153 37.45 18.01 26.83
C ARG A 153 37.71 18.62 28.19
N THR A 154 36.71 18.59 29.07
CA THR A 154 36.91 18.96 30.47
C THR A 154 37.78 17.91 31.16
N ALA A 155 38.55 18.33 32.17
CA ALA A 155 39.42 17.43 32.93
C ALA A 155 38.66 16.25 33.57
N GLU A 156 37.39 16.44 33.92
CA GLU A 156 36.51 15.38 34.43
C GLU A 156 36.19 14.31 33.38
N VAL A 157 35.97 14.70 32.12
CA VAL A 157 35.75 13.76 31.01
C VAL A 157 37.04 13.00 30.71
N VAL A 158 38.20 13.65 30.79
CA VAL A 158 39.52 13.00 30.64
C VAL A 158 39.79 12.01 31.79
N ARG A 159 39.37 12.34 33.01
CA ARG A 159 39.53 11.45 34.19
C ARG A 159 38.63 10.22 34.11
N THR A 160 37.42 10.38 33.58
CA THR A 160 36.41 9.31 33.50
C THR A 160 36.58 8.44 32.26
N CYS A 161 36.88 9.05 31.10
CA CYS A 161 36.97 8.36 29.81
C CYS A 161 38.42 8.11 29.33
N GLY A 162 39.42 8.61 30.06
CA GLY A 162 40.83 8.51 29.70
C GLY A 162 41.37 9.69 28.87
N PRO A 163 42.69 9.86 28.80
CA PRO A 163 43.37 10.98 28.15
C PRO A 163 43.43 10.88 26.61
N GLN A 164 43.21 9.70 26.03
CA GLN A 164 43.05 9.57 24.59
C GLN A 164 41.56 9.66 24.23
N GLU A 165 41.26 10.15 23.03
CA GLU A 165 39.98 9.86 22.37
C GLU A 165 39.60 8.39 22.58
N PRO A 166 38.33 7.98 22.46
CA PRO A 166 38.07 6.56 22.21
C PRO A 166 39.03 6.15 21.10
N GLN A 167 40.05 5.34 21.41
CA GLN A 167 41.19 5.21 20.52
C GLN A 167 40.59 4.88 19.16
N MET A 168 40.98 5.57 18.07
CA MET A 168 40.52 5.19 16.73
C MET A 168 40.62 3.67 16.54
N LYS A 169 41.61 3.06 17.21
CA LYS A 169 41.73 1.64 17.49
C LYS A 169 40.44 0.94 17.96
N HIS A 170 39.72 1.37 19.00
CA HIS A 170 38.45 0.79 19.45
C HIS A 170 37.32 0.92 18.41
N LEU A 171 37.29 2.01 17.64
CA LEU A 171 36.35 2.18 16.54
C LEU A 171 36.65 1.20 15.40
N VAL A 172 37.93 1.06 15.03
CA VAL A 172 38.44 0.14 13.99
C VAL A 172 38.38 -1.32 14.42
N GLN A 173 38.55 -1.60 15.72
CA GLN A 173 38.50 -2.95 16.31
C GLN A 173 37.08 -3.41 16.65
N GLY A 174 36.06 -2.59 16.40
CA GLY A 174 34.67 -2.98 16.63
C GLY A 174 34.28 -3.10 18.11
N ALA A 175 35.00 -2.47 19.04
CA ALA A 175 34.65 -2.53 20.47
C ALA A 175 33.23 -2.00 20.76
N TYR A 176 32.73 -1.10 19.91
CA TYR A 176 31.36 -0.58 19.98
C TYR A 176 30.31 -1.52 19.38
N GLN A 177 30.69 -2.48 18.54
CA GLN A 177 29.76 -3.52 18.09
C GLN A 177 29.30 -4.36 19.26
N ASP A 178 30.20 -4.75 20.18
CA ASP A 178 29.82 -5.57 21.34
C ASP A 178 28.84 -4.86 22.27
N GLU A 179 29.02 -3.55 22.48
CA GLU A 179 28.11 -2.73 23.29
C GLU A 179 26.75 -2.52 22.61
N TRP A 180 26.76 -2.33 21.29
CA TRP A 180 25.56 -2.26 20.46
C TRP A 180 24.80 -3.60 20.46
N VAL A 181 25.51 -4.73 20.33
CA VAL A 181 24.93 -6.08 20.41
C VAL A 181 24.34 -6.31 21.81
N ARG A 182 25.06 -5.99 22.88
CA ARG A 182 24.54 -6.11 24.26
C ARG A 182 23.29 -5.27 24.49
N THR A 183 23.29 -4.01 24.03
CA THR A 183 22.11 -3.14 24.18
C THR A 183 20.93 -3.62 23.34
N ASN A 184 21.16 -4.21 22.17
CA ASN A 184 20.11 -4.85 21.38
C ASN A 184 19.59 -6.11 22.03
N ILE A 185 20.43 -6.98 22.61
CA ILE A 185 19.97 -8.16 23.36
C ILE A 185 19.08 -7.75 24.54
N VAL A 186 19.45 -6.69 25.28
CA VAL A 186 18.64 -6.16 26.38
C VAL A 186 17.34 -5.54 25.88
N LYS A 187 17.38 -4.81 24.75
CA LYS A 187 16.18 -4.26 24.11
C LYS A 187 15.26 -5.37 23.63
N GLU A 188 15.78 -6.36 22.92
CA GLU A 188 15.06 -7.54 22.47
C GLU A 188 14.42 -8.27 23.65
N GLY A 189 15.13 -8.48 24.76
CA GLY A 189 14.57 -9.05 25.98
C GLY A 189 13.43 -8.23 26.58
N ARG A 190 13.45 -6.89 26.46
CA ARG A 190 12.37 -5.99 26.89
C ARG A 190 11.21 -5.90 25.90
N THR A 191 11.48 -5.97 24.59
CA THR A 191 10.47 -5.92 23.52
C THR A 191 9.88 -7.28 23.16
N ALA A 192 10.48 -8.39 23.59
CA ALA A 192 9.98 -9.74 23.33
C ALA A 192 8.57 -9.97 23.89
N GLY A 193 8.18 -9.24 24.94
CA GLY A 193 6.81 -9.24 25.45
C GLY A 193 5.85 -8.28 24.72
N ALA A 194 6.35 -7.26 24.02
CA ALA A 194 5.55 -6.18 23.44
C ALA A 194 5.40 -6.24 21.91
N ASN A 195 6.35 -6.86 21.22
CA ASN A 195 6.33 -7.05 19.77
C ASN A 195 6.06 -8.52 19.46
N GLN A 196 4.86 -8.99 19.77
CA GLN A 196 4.40 -10.25 19.17
C GLN A 196 4.39 -10.07 17.66
N TYR A 197 5.09 -10.94 16.94
CA TYR A 197 5.07 -10.97 15.49
C TYR A 197 3.62 -11.12 15.02
N ILE A 198 3.02 -10.05 14.50
CA ILE A 198 1.72 -10.10 13.84
C ILE A 198 2.02 -10.57 12.42
N PRO A 199 1.68 -11.82 12.04
CA PRO A 199 1.91 -12.27 10.69
C PRO A 199 1.17 -11.35 9.71
N PRO A 200 1.78 -11.02 8.56
CA PRO A 200 1.14 -10.16 7.58
C PRO A 200 -0.18 -10.78 7.15
N VAL A 201 -1.27 -9.99 7.21
CA VAL A 201 -2.58 -10.43 6.75
C VAL A 201 -2.48 -10.73 5.25
N PRO A 202 -2.80 -11.96 4.79
CA PRO A 202 -2.65 -12.31 3.39
C PRO A 202 -3.57 -11.45 2.52
N THR A 203 -3.05 -10.93 1.42
CA THR A 203 -3.85 -10.12 0.49
C THR A 203 -4.94 -10.97 -0.17
N ARG A 204 -5.99 -10.33 -0.70
CA ARG A 204 -7.02 -11.02 -1.49
C ARG A 204 -6.45 -11.82 -2.67
N ALA A 205 -5.37 -11.31 -3.29
CA ALA A 205 -4.66 -12.01 -4.35
C ALA A 205 -3.96 -13.27 -3.82
N THR A 206 -3.24 -13.16 -2.70
CA THR A 206 -2.57 -14.29 -2.04
C THR A 206 -3.57 -15.39 -1.66
N ILE A 207 -4.72 -15.03 -1.11
CA ILE A 207 -5.80 -15.97 -0.78
C ILE A 207 -6.35 -16.63 -2.06
N GLY A 208 -6.58 -15.85 -3.12
CA GLY A 208 -7.04 -16.37 -4.41
C GLY A 208 -6.08 -17.37 -5.04
N HIS A 209 -4.78 -17.08 -5.00
CA HIS A 209 -3.74 -18.00 -5.48
C HIS A 209 -3.65 -19.26 -4.62
N ALA A 210 -3.74 -19.15 -3.29
CA ALA A 210 -3.74 -20.30 -2.39
C ALA A 210 -4.95 -21.21 -2.64
N ILE A 211 -6.15 -20.64 -2.80
CA ILE A 211 -7.37 -21.39 -3.15
C ILE A 211 -7.24 -22.05 -4.53
N GLY A 212 -6.69 -21.33 -5.52
CA GLY A 212 -6.44 -21.88 -6.85
C GLY A 212 -5.48 -23.06 -6.81
N ALA A 213 -4.36 -22.93 -6.09
CA ALA A 213 -3.39 -24.00 -5.90
C ALA A 213 -4.00 -25.20 -5.17
N GLN A 214 -4.79 -24.97 -4.11
CA GLN A 214 -5.51 -26.04 -3.41
C GLN A 214 -6.47 -26.80 -4.34
N ARG A 215 -7.19 -26.10 -5.24
CA ARG A 215 -8.06 -26.76 -6.23
C ARG A 215 -7.28 -27.61 -7.23
N TYR A 216 -6.07 -27.21 -7.59
CA TYR A 216 -5.18 -28.01 -8.45
C TYR A 216 -4.59 -29.22 -7.71
N MET A 217 -4.35 -29.11 -6.41
CA MET A 217 -3.78 -30.19 -5.60
C MET A 217 -4.83 -31.18 -5.07
N GLN A 218 -6.12 -30.85 -5.11
CA GLN A 218 -7.15 -31.83 -4.79
C GLN A 218 -7.10 -32.95 -5.83
N PRO A 219 -6.93 -34.22 -5.40
CA PRO A 219 -6.99 -35.35 -6.32
C PRO A 219 -8.34 -35.29 -7.03
N HIS A 220 -8.32 -35.24 -8.36
CA HIS A 220 -9.54 -35.22 -9.16
C HIS A 220 -10.41 -36.41 -8.72
N HIS A 221 -11.47 -36.12 -7.96
CA HIS A 221 -12.34 -37.14 -7.38
C HIS A 221 -13.08 -37.87 -8.49
N GLY A 222 -12.48 -38.93 -9.07
CA GLY A 222 -13.12 -40.00 -9.85
C GLY A 222 -14.14 -39.62 -10.93
N GLY A 223 -14.26 -38.33 -11.27
CA GLY A 223 -15.25 -37.80 -12.16
C GLY A 223 -14.85 -38.20 -13.56
N GLU A 224 -15.82 -38.69 -14.33
CA GLU A 224 -15.65 -38.96 -15.74
C GLU A 224 -14.90 -37.80 -16.39
N GLU A 225 -13.79 -38.11 -17.07
CA GLU A 225 -13.02 -37.13 -17.82
C GLU A 225 -13.99 -36.30 -18.68
N TRP A 226 -13.77 -34.98 -18.73
CA TRP A 226 -14.69 -34.10 -19.42
C TRP A 226 -14.94 -34.62 -20.84
N LYS A 227 -16.17 -35.04 -21.08
CA LYS A 227 -16.62 -35.55 -22.36
C LYS A 227 -17.75 -34.67 -22.83
N MET A 228 -17.61 -34.09 -24.02
CA MET A 228 -18.70 -33.35 -24.63
C MET A 228 -19.97 -34.20 -24.64
N THR A 229 -21.13 -33.57 -24.43
CA THR A 229 -22.43 -34.25 -24.33
C THR A 229 -22.68 -35.20 -25.50
N LYS A 230 -22.30 -34.78 -26.71
CA LYS A 230 -22.41 -35.56 -27.95
C LYS A 230 -21.57 -36.85 -27.98
N PHE A 231 -20.55 -36.95 -27.14
CA PHE A 231 -19.62 -38.08 -27.13
C PHE A 231 -19.74 -38.94 -25.87
N ARG A 232 -20.65 -38.64 -24.93
CA ARG A 232 -20.81 -39.42 -23.69
C ARG A 232 -20.86 -40.93 -23.95
N ASN A 233 -21.59 -41.37 -24.98
CA ASN A 233 -21.78 -42.80 -25.31
C ASN A 233 -20.70 -43.42 -26.20
N VAL A 234 -19.68 -42.68 -26.65
CA VAL A 234 -18.64 -43.22 -27.55
C VAL A 234 -17.48 -43.77 -26.71
N SER A 235 -17.31 -45.10 -26.60
CA SER A 235 -16.17 -45.67 -25.89
C SER A 235 -14.85 -45.26 -26.57
N SER A 236 -13.85 -44.85 -25.79
CA SER A 236 -12.52 -44.57 -26.32
C SER A 236 -11.91 -45.89 -26.80
N LYS A 237 -11.59 -45.98 -28.10
CA LYS A 237 -10.87 -47.13 -28.67
C LYS A 237 -9.36 -47.11 -28.38
N VAL A 238 -8.88 -46.01 -27.80
CA VAL A 238 -7.47 -45.88 -27.44
C VAL A 238 -7.29 -46.57 -26.09
N PRO A 239 -6.47 -47.63 -25.99
CA PRO A 239 -6.06 -48.15 -24.69
C PRO A 239 -5.41 -47.00 -23.94
N GLN A 240 -5.94 -46.73 -22.74
CA GLN A 240 -5.57 -45.65 -21.84
C GLN A 240 -4.11 -45.22 -22.05
N TRP A 241 -3.92 -44.03 -22.61
CA TRP A 241 -2.59 -43.50 -22.94
C TRP A 241 -1.76 -43.38 -21.66
N MET A 242 -0.91 -44.37 -21.40
CA MET A 242 0.04 -44.40 -20.27
C MET A 242 1.23 -43.42 -20.47
N GLY A 243 1.11 -42.45 -21.38
CA GLY A 243 2.14 -41.45 -21.66
C GLY A 243 1.97 -40.13 -20.90
N GLY A 244 1.18 -40.11 -19.81
CA GLY A 244 1.23 -39.03 -18.84
C GLY A 244 2.49 -39.21 -17.99
N ARG A 245 3.46 -38.30 -18.12
CA ARG A 245 4.68 -38.22 -17.30
C ARG A 245 4.45 -38.81 -15.91
N THR A 246 5.12 -39.92 -15.61
CA THR A 246 5.55 -40.18 -14.25
C THR A 246 6.33 -38.94 -13.82
N MET A 247 5.66 -38.02 -13.11
CA MET A 247 6.35 -37.14 -12.20
C MET A 247 7.04 -38.11 -11.26
N HIS A 248 8.32 -38.40 -11.51
CA HIS A 248 9.18 -38.95 -10.48
C HIS A 248 8.94 -38.06 -9.27
N ALA A 249 8.30 -38.61 -8.25
CA ALA A 249 8.31 -38.02 -6.93
C ALA A 249 9.79 -37.72 -6.65
N PRO A 250 10.16 -36.45 -6.37
CA PRO A 250 11.53 -36.17 -6.01
C PRO A 250 11.84 -37.04 -4.79
N TYR A 251 12.88 -37.84 -4.97
CA TYR A 251 13.53 -38.61 -3.93
C TYR A 251 13.65 -37.78 -2.64
N GLY A 252 13.24 -38.38 -1.53
CA GLY A 252 13.78 -38.06 -0.21
C GLY A 252 13.20 -36.83 0.48
N MET A 253 11.90 -36.85 0.79
CA MET A 253 11.47 -36.24 2.05
C MET A 253 11.40 -37.38 3.06
N GLN A 254 12.52 -37.61 3.74
CA GLN A 254 12.54 -38.48 4.92
C GLN A 254 11.57 -37.89 5.93
N ASP A 255 10.68 -38.75 6.43
CA ASP A 255 9.85 -38.48 7.58
C ASP A 255 10.74 -38.05 8.74
N VAL A 256 10.84 -36.75 8.99
CA VAL A 256 11.27 -36.25 10.28
C VAL A 256 10.12 -36.55 11.22
N GLN A 257 10.27 -37.66 11.95
CA GLN A 257 9.36 -38.00 13.03
C GLN A 257 9.24 -36.81 13.98
N PRO A 258 8.03 -36.41 14.40
CA PRO A 258 7.90 -35.44 15.46
C PRO A 258 8.49 -36.08 16.73
N ALA A 259 9.56 -35.47 17.24
CA ALA A 259 10.08 -35.76 18.56
C ALA A 259 9.00 -35.42 19.60
N SER A 260 8.14 -36.39 19.88
CA SER A 260 7.45 -36.49 21.16
C SER A 260 8.49 -36.80 22.23
N GLU A 261 8.27 -36.26 23.43
CA GLU A 261 9.00 -36.52 24.68
C GLU A 261 10.28 -35.70 24.91
N LEU A 262 10.10 -34.41 25.21
CA LEU A 262 10.95 -33.76 26.21
C LEU A 262 10.29 -33.91 27.57
N VAL A 263 10.76 -34.96 28.23
CA VAL A 263 10.60 -35.29 29.64
C VAL A 263 10.95 -34.09 30.52
N SER A 264 10.02 -33.71 31.38
CA SER A 264 10.24 -32.85 32.53
C SER A 264 11.27 -33.48 33.48
N PRO A 265 12.35 -32.78 33.89
CA PRO A 265 13.09 -33.19 35.06
C PRO A 265 12.50 -32.52 36.31
N THR A 266 11.57 -33.23 36.94
CA THR A 266 11.37 -33.12 38.40
C THR A 266 12.55 -33.80 39.06
N GLY A 267 13.40 -33.05 39.75
CA GLY A 267 14.57 -33.60 40.42
C GLY A 267 15.16 -32.59 41.39
N ALA A 268 14.70 -32.66 42.64
CA ALA A 268 15.20 -31.91 43.77
C ALA A 268 16.68 -32.21 44.03
N SER A 269 17.47 -31.18 44.37
CA SER A 269 18.65 -31.35 45.20
C SER A 269 18.75 -30.17 46.15
N ALA A 270 18.39 -30.44 47.40
CA ALA A 270 18.74 -29.63 48.54
C ALA A 270 20.28 -29.55 48.63
N LEU A 271 20.81 -28.33 48.68
CA LEU A 271 22.10 -28.08 49.29
C LEU A 271 21.94 -26.88 50.23
N ASP A 272 21.92 -27.30 51.49
CA ASP A 272 22.26 -26.57 52.70
C ASP A 272 23.56 -25.76 52.51
N GLY A 273 23.60 -24.55 53.07
CA GLY A 273 24.72 -23.62 52.89
C GLY A 273 24.41 -22.23 53.42
N GLY A 274 24.32 -22.12 54.74
CA GLY A 274 24.20 -20.83 55.42
C GLY A 274 25.41 -19.92 55.21
N ALA A 275 25.14 -18.63 55.03
CA ALA A 275 26.04 -17.54 55.38
C ALA A 275 25.18 -16.31 55.68
N GLY A 276 25.12 -15.94 56.96
CA GLY A 276 24.43 -14.74 57.42
C GLY A 276 25.15 -13.48 56.98
N LEU A 277 24.36 -12.47 56.60
CA LEU A 277 24.78 -11.08 56.60
C LEU A 277 23.65 -10.21 57.16
N GLU A 278 23.92 -9.79 58.39
CA GLU A 278 23.39 -8.69 59.20
C GLU A 278 22.67 -7.54 58.44
N PRO A 279 21.54 -7.03 58.97
CA PRO A 279 20.95 -5.77 58.52
C PRO A 279 21.69 -4.57 59.13
N VAL A 280 22.35 -3.77 58.28
CA VAL A 280 22.83 -2.45 58.69
C VAL A 280 21.64 -1.48 58.73
N ALA A 281 21.12 -1.26 59.94
CA ALA A 281 20.40 -0.06 60.29
C ALA A 281 21.41 1.01 60.73
N VAL A 282 21.35 2.20 60.11
CA VAL A 282 21.84 3.43 60.75
C VAL A 282 21.09 4.64 60.19
N ASP A 283 20.16 5.09 61.01
CA ASP A 283 19.98 6.44 61.52
C ASP A 283 19.63 7.61 60.60
N ALA A 284 18.46 8.14 60.95
CA ALA A 284 18.02 9.51 60.79
C ALA A 284 19.10 10.52 61.19
N TYR A 285 19.25 11.54 60.33
CA TYR A 285 19.69 12.86 60.76
C TYR A 285 18.66 13.89 60.30
N THR A 286 17.98 14.46 61.27
CA THR A 286 17.32 15.76 61.22
C THR A 286 18.38 16.87 61.15
N ALA A 287 18.23 17.76 60.17
CA ALA A 287 18.32 19.22 60.30
C ALA A 287 17.69 19.84 59.05
#